data_AF-A0A928ZUC4-F1
#
_entry.id   AF-A0A928ZUC4-F1
#
_cell.length_a   1.000
_cell.length_b   1.000
_cell.length_c   1.000
_cell.angle_alpha   90.00
_cell.angle_beta   90.00
_cell.angle_gamma   90.00
#
_symmetry.space_group_name_H-M   'P 1'
#
loop_
_entity.id
_entity.type
_entity.pdbx_description
1 polymer ?
#
loop_
_entity_poly.entity_id
_entity_poly.type
_entity_poly.pdbx_seq_one_letter_code
_entity_poly.pdbx_strand_id
1 'polypeptide(L)'
;MSNGITPNELAQHLETAKRILKRIEAWWPVAEQVRGGVGKIPAVATLILPKTVWNDLSKEKQVSLTFYAENMIGDIRNHPEKYLTLPSSAPIYQSMLANYRNISDGFWAVVTGRFINEDSKKLMVDSSLVKGDAFWDYEQDKFGVRASSV
;
A
#
# COMPACT_ATOMS: atom_id res chain seq x y z
N MET A 1 -10.61 -5.07 -6.67
CA MET A 1 -11.46 -6.11 -6.03
C MET A 1 -12.85 -5.60 -5.68
N SER A 2 -13.09 -4.30 -5.73
CA SER A 2 -14.37 -3.65 -5.39
C SER A 2 -15.56 -3.99 -6.29
N ASN A 3 -15.36 -4.63 -7.45
CA ASN A 3 -16.44 -4.94 -8.42
C ASN A 3 -17.44 -6.03 -7.99
N GLY A 4 -17.36 -6.52 -6.74
CA GLY A 4 -18.23 -7.58 -6.22
C GLY A 4 -18.76 -7.37 -4.81
N ILE A 5 -18.51 -6.21 -4.19
CA ILE A 5 -18.98 -5.90 -2.82
C ILE A 5 -19.79 -4.61 -2.80
N THR A 6 -20.75 -4.54 -1.90
CA THR A 6 -21.59 -3.34 -1.69
C THR A 6 -20.79 -2.21 -1.02
N PRO A 7 -21.23 -0.94 -1.14
CA PRO A 7 -20.61 0.17 -0.42
C PRO A 7 -20.53 -0.02 1.10
N ASN A 8 -21.54 -0.68 1.70
CA ASN A 8 -21.55 -0.96 3.14
C ASN A 8 -20.51 -2.01 3.54
N GLU A 9 -20.36 -3.07 2.75
CA GLU A 9 -19.32 -4.09 2.98
C GLU A 9 -17.92 -3.48 2.81
N LEU A 10 -17.72 -2.63 1.80
CA LEU A 10 -16.47 -1.89 1.63
C LEU A 10 -16.19 -1.03 2.86
N ALA A 11 -17.17 -0.27 3.35
CA ALA A 11 -17.00 0.56 4.54
C ALA A 11 -16.61 -0.28 5.78
N GLN A 12 -17.19 -1.46 5.95
CA GLN A 12 -16.85 -2.38 7.05
C GLN A 12 -15.42 -2.94 6.94
N HIS A 13 -14.98 -3.29 5.73
CA HIS A 13 -13.59 -3.70 5.47
C HIS A 13 -12.62 -2.56 5.77
N LEU A 14 -12.91 -1.34 5.32
CA LEU A 14 -12.07 -0.17 5.56
C LEU A 14 -11.97 0.15 7.05
N GLU A 15 -13.08 0.07 7.81
CA GLU A 15 -13.07 0.28 9.26
C GLU A 15 -12.28 -0.81 10.00
N THR A 16 -12.39 -2.06 9.54
CA THR A 16 -11.62 -3.17 10.09
C THR A 16 -10.12 -2.98 9.84
N ALA A 17 -9.74 -2.60 8.62
CA ALA A 17 -8.36 -2.29 8.28
C ALA A 17 -7.81 -1.14 9.13
N LYS A 18 -8.52 -0.01 9.25
CA LYS A 18 -8.11 1.13 10.09
C LYS A 18 -7.86 0.73 11.54
N ARG A 19 -8.71 -0.12 12.13
CA ARG A 19 -8.50 -0.65 13.49
C ARG A 19 -7.25 -1.51 13.61
N ILE A 20 -6.95 -2.33 12.60
CA ILE A 20 -5.71 -3.11 12.53
C ILE A 20 -4.50 -2.18 12.46
N LEU A 21 -4.51 -1.23 11.53
CA LEU A 21 -3.39 -0.30 11.32
C LEU A 21 -3.12 0.55 12.56
N LYS A 22 -4.16 1.11 13.19
CA LYS A 22 -4.04 1.85 14.45
C LYS A 22 -3.40 1.03 15.57
N ARG A 23 -3.68 -0.27 15.64
CA ARG A 23 -3.06 -1.17 16.63
C ARG A 23 -1.58 -1.43 16.31
N ILE A 24 -1.21 -1.47 15.02
CA ILE A 24 0.18 -1.62 14.60
C ILE A 24 0.97 -0.34 14.91
N GLU A 25 0.39 0.83 14.61
CA GLU A 25 0.98 2.16 14.88
C GLU A 25 1.44 2.34 16.33
N ALA A 26 0.75 1.72 17.29
CA ALA A 26 1.11 1.78 18.71
C ALA A 26 2.53 1.26 19.01
N TRP A 27 3.07 0.36 18.20
CA TRP A 27 4.40 -0.21 18.40
C TRP A 27 5.31 -0.08 17.17
N TRP A 28 4.74 0.19 16.00
CA TRP A 28 5.44 0.37 14.73
C TRP A 28 4.71 1.38 13.82
N PRO A 29 5.36 2.44 13.31
CA PRO A 29 4.71 3.36 12.37
C PRO A 29 4.31 2.62 11.09
N VAL A 30 3.01 2.38 10.89
CA VAL A 30 2.50 1.80 9.65
C VAL A 30 3.00 2.66 8.50
N ALA A 31 3.60 1.99 7.51
CA ALA A 31 4.21 2.65 6.39
C ALA A 31 3.24 2.59 5.20
N GLU A 32 2.26 3.49 5.21
CA GLU A 32 1.58 3.92 4.00
C GLU A 32 2.57 4.74 3.17
N GLN A 33 2.92 4.25 1.99
CA GLN A 33 3.93 4.87 1.14
C GLN A 33 3.51 4.85 -0.31
N VAL A 34 4.05 5.78 -1.09
CA VAL A 34 4.04 5.68 -2.55
C VAL A 34 5.48 5.45 -2.99
N ARG A 35 5.69 4.37 -3.75
CA ARG A 35 6.98 4.04 -4.36
C ARG A 35 6.95 4.41 -5.83
N GLY A 36 8.10 4.79 -6.39
CA GLY A 36 8.20 5.18 -7.80
C GLY A 36 7.65 6.59 -8.07
N GLY A 37 7.05 6.79 -9.24
CA GLY A 37 6.55 8.09 -9.67
C GLY A 37 7.63 9.06 -10.16
N VAL A 38 8.79 8.53 -10.58
CA VAL A 38 9.89 9.32 -11.17
C VAL A 38 10.21 8.77 -12.56
N GLY A 39 10.25 9.66 -13.55
CA GLY A 39 10.53 9.29 -14.94
C GLY A 39 9.47 8.32 -15.48
N LYS A 40 9.92 7.16 -15.99
CA LYS A 40 9.04 6.09 -16.50
C LYS A 40 8.59 5.10 -15.43
N ILE A 41 9.06 5.25 -14.18
CA ILE A 41 8.70 4.36 -13.10
C ILE A 41 7.33 4.80 -12.55
N PRO A 42 6.29 3.96 -12.67
CA PRO A 42 4.94 4.32 -12.23
C PRO A 42 4.92 4.48 -10.71
N ALA A 43 4.00 5.34 -10.24
CA ALA A 43 3.70 5.45 -8.82
C ALA A 43 2.92 4.22 -8.37
N VAL A 44 3.24 3.67 -7.19
CA VAL A 44 2.59 2.49 -6.62
C VAL A 44 2.25 2.74 -5.16
N ALA A 45 0.95 2.76 -4.84
CA ALA A 45 0.47 2.83 -3.46
C ALA A 45 0.86 1.55 -2.72
N THR A 46 1.58 1.66 -1.62
CA THR A 46 2.10 0.51 -0.90
C THR A 46 1.70 0.58 0.56
N LEU A 47 1.00 -0.46 1.02
CA LEU A 47 0.81 -0.74 2.42
C LEU A 47 1.89 -1.71 2.89
N ILE A 48 2.77 -1.26 3.79
CA ILE A 48 3.87 -2.06 4.31
C ILE A 48 3.57 -2.50 5.75
N LEU A 49 3.64 -3.81 5.99
CA LEU A 49 3.32 -4.43 7.28
C LEU A 49 4.49 -5.32 7.76
N PRO A 50 4.69 -5.49 9.07
CA PRO A 50 5.55 -6.56 9.55
C PRO A 50 5.00 -7.94 9.16
N LYS A 51 5.88 -8.84 8.73
CA LYS A 51 5.52 -10.20 8.28
C LYS A 51 4.80 -11.01 9.37
N THR A 52 5.25 -10.86 10.62
CA THR A 52 4.63 -11.51 11.78
C THR A 52 3.16 -11.09 11.94
N VAL A 53 2.89 -9.79 11.84
CA VAL A 53 1.53 -9.26 11.91
C VAL A 53 0.66 -9.84 10.82
N TRP A 54 1.12 -9.81 9.56
CA TRP A 54 0.32 -10.33 8.45
C TRP A 54 -0.04 -11.81 8.64
N ASN A 55 0.92 -12.62 9.07
CA ASN A 55 0.72 -14.05 9.28
C ASN A 55 -0.25 -14.36 10.42
N ASP A 56 -0.33 -13.50 11.43
CA ASP A 56 -1.24 -13.65 12.57
C ASP A 56 -2.68 -13.20 12.25
N LEU A 57 -2.91 -12.55 11.11
CA LEU A 57 -4.24 -12.12 10.69
C LEU A 57 -5.04 -13.27 10.08
N SER A 58 -6.34 -13.33 10.41
CA SER A 58 -7.28 -14.16 9.67
C SER A 58 -7.36 -13.72 8.21
N LYS A 59 -7.81 -14.62 7.33
CA LYS A 59 -7.98 -14.33 5.89
C LYS A 59 -8.88 -13.12 5.64
N GLU A 60 -9.99 -13.00 6.36
CA GLU A 60 -10.89 -11.85 6.27
C GLU A 60 -10.22 -10.51 6.63
N LYS A 61 -9.32 -10.52 7.62
CA LYS A 61 -8.54 -9.33 7.99
C LYS A 61 -7.47 -9.00 6.95
N GLN A 62 -6.85 -10.02 6.35
CA GLN A 62 -5.94 -9.84 5.20
C GLN A 62 -6.69 -9.20 4.03
N VAL A 63 -7.89 -9.69 3.69
CA VAL A 63 -8.77 -9.10 2.65
C VAL A 63 -9.16 -7.66 3.00
N SER A 64 -9.46 -7.36 4.26
CA SER A 64 -9.77 -5.99 4.68
C SER A 64 -8.60 -5.03 4.41
N LEU A 65 -7.36 -5.47 4.64
CA LEU A 65 -6.16 -4.69 4.36
C LEU A 65 -5.88 -4.53 2.86
N THR A 66 -6.28 -5.49 2.03
CA THR A 66 -6.13 -5.35 0.58
C THR A 66 -7.13 -4.35 0.00
N PHE A 67 -8.38 -4.34 0.48
CA PHE A 67 -9.33 -3.26 0.17
C PHE A 67 -8.84 -1.90 0.63
N TYR A 68 -8.19 -1.83 1.80
CA TYR A 68 -7.58 -0.60 2.27
C TYR A 68 -6.48 -0.12 1.32
N ALA A 69 -5.55 -0.99 0.92
CA ALA A 69 -4.48 -0.66 -0.02
C ALA A 69 -5.02 -0.20 -1.39
N GLU A 70 -6.07 -0.84 -1.89
CA GLU A 70 -6.78 -0.38 -3.11
C GLU A 70 -7.38 1.01 -2.93
N ASN A 71 -8.00 1.29 -1.77
CA ASN A 71 -8.63 2.57 -1.48
C ASN A 71 -7.64 3.72 -1.25
N MET A 72 -6.38 3.43 -0.90
CA MET A 72 -5.32 4.46 -0.76
C MET A 72 -5.15 5.28 -2.03
N ILE A 73 -5.40 4.71 -3.21
CA ILE A 73 -5.31 5.41 -4.51
C ILE A 73 -6.11 6.72 -4.50
N GLY A 74 -7.33 6.70 -3.97
CA GLY A 74 -8.18 7.89 -3.91
C GLY A 74 -7.58 8.98 -3.01
N ASP A 75 -7.07 8.61 -1.83
CA ASP A 75 -6.44 9.56 -0.90
C ASP A 75 -5.14 10.13 -1.48
N ILE A 76 -4.31 9.30 -2.12
CA ILE A 76 -3.07 9.73 -2.79
C ILE A 76 -3.35 10.73 -3.90
N ARG A 77 -4.38 10.50 -4.73
CA ARG A 77 -4.74 11.44 -5.81
C ARG A 77 -5.16 12.80 -5.26
N ASN A 78 -5.93 12.80 -4.17
CA ASN A 78 -6.48 14.01 -3.57
C ASN A 78 -5.47 14.76 -2.68
N HIS A 79 -4.54 14.03 -2.07
CA HIS A 79 -3.57 14.55 -1.09
C HIS A 79 -2.14 14.02 -1.32
N PRO A 80 -1.59 14.14 -2.53
CA PRO A 80 -0.30 13.54 -2.90
C PRO A 80 0.87 14.02 -2.04
N GLU A 81 0.80 15.26 -1.54
CA GLU A 81 1.81 15.86 -0.67
C GLU A 81 2.03 15.09 0.65
N LYS A 82 1.01 14.39 1.18
CA LYS A 82 1.13 13.58 2.40
C LYS A 82 2.09 12.39 2.21
N TYR A 83 2.25 11.94 0.97
CA TYR A 83 3.00 10.74 0.61
C TYR A 83 4.39 11.06 0.04
N LEU A 84 4.72 12.33 -0.13
CA LEU A 84 6.05 12.77 -0.56
C LEU A 84 6.94 13.01 0.65
N THR A 85 8.06 12.29 0.69
CA THR A 85 9.10 12.46 1.72
C THR A 85 10.16 13.49 1.32
N LEU A 86 10.09 14.02 0.09
CA LEU A 86 11.03 14.99 -0.45
C LEU A 86 10.63 16.42 -0.09
N PRO A 87 11.60 17.33 0.13
CA PRO A 87 11.30 18.74 0.33
C PRO A 87 10.71 19.35 -0.96
N SER A 88 9.83 20.35 -0.79
CA SER A 88 9.17 21.03 -1.91
C SER A 88 10.12 21.77 -2.86
N SER A 89 11.34 22.05 -2.40
CA SER A 89 12.42 22.64 -3.19
C SER A 89 13.16 21.64 -4.09
N ALA A 90 12.94 20.32 -3.94
CA ALA A 90 13.60 19.33 -4.78
C ALA A 90 13.15 19.48 -6.25
N PRO A 91 14.07 19.46 -7.23
CA PRO A 91 13.72 19.64 -8.65
C PRO A 91 12.66 18.68 -9.19
N ILE A 92 12.58 17.48 -8.61
CA ILE A 92 11.62 16.43 -9.02
C ILE A 92 10.26 16.54 -8.31
N TYR A 93 10.11 17.42 -7.31
CA TYR A 93 8.94 17.45 -6.43
C TYR A 93 7.62 17.66 -7.20
N GLN A 94 7.56 18.64 -8.09
CA GLN A 94 6.36 18.94 -8.88
C GLN A 94 6.02 17.80 -9.86
N SER A 95 7.03 17.13 -10.42
CA SER A 95 6.84 15.98 -11.29
C SER A 95 6.26 14.79 -10.52
N MET A 96 6.77 14.51 -9.32
CA MET A 96 6.23 13.45 -8.47
C MET A 96 4.81 13.75 -8.00
N LEU A 97 4.51 14.99 -7.62
CA LEU A 97 3.14 15.41 -7.31
C LEU A 97 2.19 15.11 -8.46
N ALA A 98 2.55 15.50 -9.69
CA ALA A 98 1.74 15.23 -10.88
C ALA A 98 1.56 13.73 -11.12
N ASN A 99 2.61 12.92 -10.93
CA ASN A 99 2.53 11.48 -11.09
C ASN A 99 1.66 10.81 -10.01
N TYR A 100 1.69 11.31 -8.78
CA TYR A 100 0.86 10.77 -7.69
C TYR A 100 -0.61 11.12 -7.89
N ARG A 101 -0.92 12.34 -8.37
CA ARG A 101 -2.29 12.73 -8.78
C ARG A 101 -2.85 11.88 -9.91
N ASN A 102 -1.98 11.36 -10.77
CA ASN A 102 -2.33 10.54 -11.92
C ASN A 102 -1.98 9.06 -11.73
N ILE A 103 -1.78 8.61 -10.49
CA ILE A 103 -1.54 7.18 -10.22
C ILE A 103 -2.70 6.37 -10.81
N SER A 104 -2.39 5.31 -11.54
CA SER A 104 -3.41 4.50 -12.22
C SER A 104 -4.20 3.64 -11.23
N ASP A 105 -5.45 3.34 -11.58
CA ASP A 105 -6.21 2.32 -10.84
C ASP A 105 -5.47 0.98 -10.91
N GLY A 106 -5.50 0.22 -9.82
CA GLY A 106 -4.79 -1.06 -9.73
C GLY A 106 -3.27 -0.96 -9.50
N PHE A 107 -2.70 0.25 -9.38
CA PHE A 107 -1.28 0.44 -9.02
C PHE A 107 -1.08 0.51 -7.51
N TRP A 108 -1.40 -0.60 -6.84
CA TRP A 108 -1.24 -0.74 -5.40
C TRP A 108 -0.70 -2.11 -4.99
N ALA A 109 -0.12 -2.20 -3.80
CA ALA A 109 0.39 -3.45 -3.25
C ALA A 109 0.32 -3.50 -1.71
N VAL A 110 0.09 -4.70 -1.19
CA VAL A 110 0.38 -5.05 0.20
C VAL A 110 1.70 -5.80 0.25
N VAL A 111 2.61 -5.32 1.07
CA VAL A 111 3.97 -5.82 1.19
C VAL A 111 4.28 -6.12 2.63
N THR A 112 5.04 -7.19 2.87
CA THR A 112 5.59 -7.48 4.18
C THR A 112 7.09 -7.30 4.25
N GLY A 113 7.55 -6.84 5.40
CA GLY A 113 8.97 -6.81 5.74
C GLY A 113 9.28 -7.57 7.02
N ARG A 114 10.57 -7.81 7.24
CA ARG A 114 11.13 -8.26 8.52
C ARG A 114 11.89 -7.11 9.16
N PHE A 115 11.88 -7.04 10.48
CA PHE A 115 12.69 -6.06 11.20
C PHE A 115 14.17 -6.31 10.97
N ILE A 116 14.93 -5.27 10.62
CA ILE A 116 16.40 -5.35 10.47
C ILE A 116 17.03 -5.55 11.85
N ASN A 117 16.52 -4.84 12.85
CA ASN A 117 16.67 -5.12 14.27
C ASN A 117 15.38 -4.66 14.96
N GLU A 118 15.07 -5.21 16.13
CA GLU A 118 13.84 -4.88 16.87
C GLU A 118 13.85 -3.42 17.36
N ASP A 119 15.05 -2.87 17.61
CA ASP A 119 15.24 -1.53 18.18
C ASP A 119 15.09 -0.38 17.18
N SER A 120 15.54 -0.54 15.93
CA SER A 120 15.56 0.58 14.96
C SER A 120 14.20 0.92 14.40
N LYS A 121 13.22 0.05 14.64
CA LYS A 121 11.96 0.07 13.93
C LYS A 121 12.19 0.32 12.42
N LYS A 122 13.05 -0.48 11.78
CA LYS A 122 13.24 -0.51 10.31
C LYS A 122 12.87 -1.88 9.74
N LEU A 123 12.03 -1.88 8.70
CA LEU A 123 11.62 -3.09 7.99
C LEU A 123 12.46 -3.22 6.72
N MET A 124 13.13 -4.35 6.58
CA MET A 124 13.60 -4.82 5.30
C MET A 124 12.43 -5.49 4.59
N VAL A 125 12.01 -4.93 3.46
CA VAL A 125 10.96 -5.51 2.62
C VAL A 125 11.42 -6.89 2.15
N ASP A 126 10.62 -7.91 2.46
CA ASP A 126 10.96 -9.31 2.24
C ASP A 126 10.16 -9.88 1.05
N SER A 127 8.87 -9.53 0.96
CA SER A 127 7.99 -10.03 -0.10
C SER A 127 6.79 -9.13 -0.36
N SER A 128 6.46 -8.95 -1.64
CA SER A 128 5.13 -8.49 -2.05
C SER A 128 4.13 -9.63 -1.89
N LEU A 129 3.01 -9.37 -1.23
CA LEU A 129 2.02 -10.41 -0.91
C LEU A 129 0.82 -10.37 -1.83
N VAL A 130 0.19 -9.19 -1.95
CA VAL A 130 -0.97 -8.98 -2.81
C VAL A 130 -0.73 -7.72 -3.63
N LYS A 131 -1.06 -7.76 -4.92
CA LYS A 131 -0.89 -6.64 -5.84
C LYS A 131 -2.17 -6.41 -6.62
N GLY A 132 -2.49 -5.16 -6.89
CA GLY A 132 -3.53 -4.82 -7.86
C GLY A 132 -3.18 -5.39 -9.24
N ASP A 133 -4.21 -5.83 -9.96
CA ASP A 133 -4.02 -6.61 -11.18
C ASP A 133 -3.23 -5.85 -12.25
N ALA A 134 -3.45 -4.54 -12.38
CA ALA A 134 -2.73 -3.69 -13.34
C ALA A 134 -1.24 -3.55 -12.99
N PHE A 135 -0.88 -3.52 -11.70
CA PHE A 135 0.53 -3.50 -11.29
C PHE A 135 1.25 -4.81 -11.59
N TRP A 136 0.53 -5.93 -11.52
CA TRP A 136 1.08 -7.26 -11.79
C TRP A 136 1.66 -7.39 -13.21
N ASP A 137 1.05 -6.73 -14.19
CA ASP A 137 1.47 -6.81 -15.58
C ASP A 137 2.65 -5.87 -15.89
N TYR A 138 2.96 -4.95 -14.99
CA TYR A 138 4.09 -4.02 -15.10
C TYR A 138 5.37 -4.57 -14.48
N GLU A 139 5.28 -5.33 -13.39
CA GLU A 139 6.46 -5.80 -12.64
C GLU A 139 7.03 -7.10 -13.23
N GLN A 140 8.35 -7.13 -13.47
CA GLN A 140 9.02 -8.33 -14.01
C GLN A 140 9.11 -9.47 -12.97
N ASP A 141 9.20 -9.11 -11.68
CA ASP A 141 9.27 -10.05 -10.57
C ASP A 141 7.87 -10.37 -10.01
N LYS A 142 7.36 -11.54 -10.39
CA LYS A 142 6.03 -12.04 -10.03
C LYS A 142 5.97 -12.66 -8.63
N PHE A 143 6.53 -12.00 -7.62
CA PHE A 143 6.35 -12.40 -6.23
C PHE A 143 5.00 -11.89 -5.68
N GLY A 144 4.25 -12.75 -5.00
CA GLY A 144 2.93 -12.45 -4.41
C GLY A 144 1.78 -13.10 -5.15
N VAL A 145 0.56 -12.59 -4.96
CA VAL A 145 -0.65 -13.01 -5.69
C VAL A 145 -1.38 -11.80 -6.28
N ARG A 146 -2.07 -12.01 -7.41
CA ARG A 146 -2.98 -11.02 -8.00
C ARG A 146 -4.18 -10.82 -7.08
N ALA A 147 -4.64 -9.57 -6.97
CA ALA A 147 -5.80 -9.24 -6.16
C ALA A 147 -7.06 -9.99 -6.61
N SER A 148 -7.24 -10.21 -7.92
CA SER A 148 -8.33 -11.04 -8.46
C SER A 148 -8.30 -12.52 -8.03
N SER A 149 -7.23 -12.97 -7.38
CA SER A 149 -7.01 -14.36 -6.97
C SER A 149 -7.06 -14.54 -5.44
N VAL A 150 -7.40 -13.49 -4.70
CA VAL A 150 -7.60 -13.47 -3.25
C VAL A 150 -9.10 -13.49 -2.97
#